data_AF-A0A940MZF8-F1
#
_entry.id   AF-A0A940MZF8-F1
#
_cell.length_a   1.000
_cell.length_b   1.000
_cell.length_c   1.000
_cell.angle_alpha   90.00
_cell.angle_beta   90.00
_cell.angle_gamma   90.00
#
_symmetry.space_group_name_H-M   'P 1'
#
loop_
_entity.id
_entity.type
_entity.pdbx_description
1 polymer ?
#
loop_
_entity_poly.entity_id
_entity_poly.type
_entity_poly.pdbx_seq_one_letter_code
_entity_poly.pdbx_strand_id
1 'polypeptide(L)' 'MAKSAMLALRVSPEVREALTVAAAEDDRSVSNLVERILSMWLREKGYLAQAAE' A
#
# COMPACT_ATOMS: atom_id res chain seq x y z
N MET A 1 8.92 -14.23 11.13
CA MET A 1 8.36 -13.07 10.41
C MET A 1 9.29 -12.80 9.24
N ALA A 2 8.87 -13.13 8.01
CA ALA A 2 9.71 -12.91 6.83
C ALA A 2 9.97 -11.40 6.71
N LYS A 3 11.23 -11.00 6.45
CA LYS A 3 11.59 -9.59 6.29
C LYS A 3 10.82 -9.05 5.07
N SER A 4 9.87 -8.16 5.30
CA SER A 4 9.19 -7.45 4.22
C SER A 4 10.23 -6.76 3.34
N ALA A 5 10.09 -6.89 2.02
CA ALA A 5 10.96 -6.22 1.07
C ALA A 5 10.72 -4.70 1.16
N MET A 6 11.79 -3.90 1.17
CA MET A 6 11.67 -2.44 1.19
C MET A 6 11.27 -1.92 -0.19
N LEU A 7 10.19 -1.13 -0.25
CA LEU A 7 9.75 -0.44 -1.45
C LEU A 7 9.99 1.08 -1.29
N ALA A 8 10.98 1.62 -2.00
CA ALA A 8 11.26 3.06 -2.01
C ALA A 8 10.52 3.74 -3.19
N LEU A 9 9.59 4.64 -2.87
CA LEU A 9 8.78 5.37 -3.85
C LEU A 9 9.10 6.86 -3.78
N ARG A 10 9.28 7.50 -4.93
CA ARG A 10 9.22 8.96 -5.03
C ARG A 10 7.81 9.36 -5.41
N VAL A 11 7.19 10.21 -4.61
CA VAL A 11 5.87 10.79 -4.85
C VAL A 11 5.97 12.30 -4.72
N SER A 12 5.03 13.02 -5.31
CA SER A 12 4.92 14.46 -5.08
C SER A 12 4.57 14.75 -3.61
N PRO A 13 4.93 15.94 -3.10
CA PRO A 13 4.61 16.33 -1.72
C PRO A 13 3.12 16.24 -1.40
N GLU A 14 2.27 16.71 -2.32
CA GLU A 14 0.80 16.67 -2.20
C GLU A 14 0.28 15.23 -1.95
N VAL A 15 0.84 14.25 -2.66
CA VAL A 15 0.44 12.85 -2.55
C VAL A 15 0.87 12.29 -1.20
N ARG A 16 2.06 12.67 -0.71
CA ARG A 16 2.53 12.24 0.61
C ARG A 16 1.66 12.78 1.73
N GLU A 17 1.26 14.04 1.67
CA GLU A 17 0.37 14.66 2.66
C GLU A 17 -1.00 14.00 2.65
N ALA A 18 -1.61 13.84 1.46
CA ALA A 18 -2.89 13.15 1.32
C ALA A 18 -2.84 11.70 1.84
N LEU A 19 -1.76 10.95 1.52
CA LEU A 19 -1.56 9.59 2.05
C LEU A 19 -1.45 9.57 3.57
N THR A 20 -0.82 10.57 4.18
CA THR A 20 -0.67 10.66 5.63
C THR A 20 -2.03 10.86 6.31
N VAL A 21 -2.87 11.74 5.76
CA VAL A 21 -4.23 11.96 6.25
C VAL A 21 -5.09 10.72 6.08
N ALA A 22 -5.12 10.13 4.88
CA ALA A 22 -5.92 8.94 4.60
C ALA A 22 -5.52 7.73 5.46
N ALA A 23 -4.22 7.57 5.74
CA ALA A 23 -3.73 6.52 6.63
C ALA A 23 -4.17 6.74 8.09
N ALA A 24 -4.14 7.98 8.57
CA ALA A 24 -4.61 8.33 9.91
C ALA A 24 -6.12 8.09 10.07
N GLU A 25 -6.93 8.37 9.05
CA GLU A 25 -8.38 8.10 9.08
C GLU A 25 -8.72 6.60 9.05
N ASP A 26 -7.89 5.77 8.40
CA ASP A 26 -8.10 4.31 8.30
C ASP A 26 -7.52 3.54 9.51
N ASP A 27 -6.97 4.25 10.52
CA ASP A 27 -6.24 3.71 11.69
C ASP A 27 -5.04 2.83 11.29
N ARG A 28 -4.37 3.17 10.18
CA ARG A 28 -3.26 2.39 9.61
C ARG A 28 -2.02 3.24 9.38
N SER A 29 -0.87 2.56 9.30
CA SER A 29 0.34 3.19 8.78
C SER A 29 0.20 3.44 7.27
N VAL A 30 0.86 4.48 6.78
CA VAL A 30 0.96 4.77 5.33
C VAL A 30 1.45 3.54 4.57
N SER A 31 2.44 2.82 5.12
CA SER A 31 2.96 1.60 4.52
C SER A 31 1.89 0.51 4.34
N ASN A 32 1.06 0.26 5.37
CA ASN A 32 -0.01 -0.74 5.28
C ASN A 32 -1.11 -0.31 4.29
N LEU A 33 -1.46 0.98 4.28
CA LEU A 33 -2.45 1.49 3.33
C LEU A 33 -1.96 1.33 1.89
N VAL A 34 -0.71 1.71 1.61
CA VAL A 34 -0.06 1.57 0.30
C VAL A 34 0.02 0.10 -0.11
N GLU A 35 0.45 -0.79 0.77
CA GLU A 35 0.53 -2.22 0.49
C GLU A 35 -0.85 -2.81 0.16
N ARG A 36 -1.90 -2.41 0.88
CA ARG A 36 -3.28 -2.85 0.62
C ARG A 36 -3.77 -2.42 -0.75
N ILE A 37 -3.60 -1.13 -1.08
CA ILE A 37 -4.02 -0.57 -2.37
C ILE A 37 -3.25 -1.24 -3.52
N LEU A 38 -1.93 -1.38 -3.39
CA LEU A 38 -1.10 -2.04 -4.39
C LEU A 38 -1.50 -3.52 -4.56
N SER A 39 -1.72 -4.24 -3.46
CA SER A 39 -2.12 -5.64 -3.50
C SER A 39 -3.48 -5.82 -4.18
N MET A 40 -4.45 -4.96 -3.88
CA MET A 40 -5.76 -4.97 -4.53
C MET A 40 -5.61 -4.74 -6.03
N TRP A 41 -4.93 -3.67 -6.43
CA TRP A 41 -4.71 -3.33 -7.83
C TRP A 41 -3.97 -4.42 -8.59
N LEU A 42 -2.91 -5.01 -8.00
CA LEU A 42 -2.15 -6.09 -8.61
C LEU A 42 -2.98 -7.38 -8.77
N ARG A 43 -3.86 -7.70 -7.81
CA ARG A 43 -4.81 -8.82 -7.93
C ARG A 43 -5.84 -8.58 -9.02
N GLU A 44 -6.43 -7.38 -9.08
CA GLU A 44 -7.40 -7.01 -10.11
C GLU A 44 -6.81 -7.08 -11.52
N LYS A 45 -5.51 -6.80 -11.66
CA LYS A 45 -4.79 -6.91 -12.93
C LYS A 45 -4.22 -8.32 -13.20
N GLY A 46 -4.39 -9.26 -12.29
CA GLY A 46 -3.88 -10.63 -12.41
C GLY A 46 -2.38 -10.79 -12.20
N TYR A 47 -1.68 -9.76 -11.71
CA TYR A 47 -0.23 -9.82 -11.41
C TYR A 47 0.08 -10.50 -10.09
N LEU A 48 -0.88 -10.49 -9.15
CA LEU A 48 -0.79 -11.24 -7.90
C LEU A 48 -1.92 -12.26 -7.88
N ALA A 49 -1.60 -13.53 -7.59
CA ALA A 49 -2.63 -14.53 -7.38
C ALA A 49 -3.60 -14.04 -6.28
N GLN A 50 -4.91 -14.23 -6.47
CA GLN A 50 -5.85 -14.09 -5.36
C GLN A 50 -5.37 -15.05 -4.28
N ALA A 51 -5.00 -14.51 -3.12
CA ALA A 51 -4.63 -15.35 -1.99
C ALA A 51 -5.85 -16.23 -1.72
N ALA A 52 -5.74 -17.52 -2.04
CA ALA A 52 -6.69 -18.51 -1.61
C ALA A 52 -6.60 -18.52 -0.07
N GLU A 53 -7.63 -18.00 0.57
CA GLU A 53 -7.85 -18.18 2.00
C GLU A 53 -8.36 -19.61 2.24
#